data_AF-A0A1J4K599-F1
#
_entry.id   AF-A0A1J4K599-F1
#
_cell.length_a   1.000
_cell.length_b   1.000
_cell.length_c   1.000
_cell.angle_alpha   90.00
_cell.angle_beta   90.00
_cell.angle_gamma   90.00
#
_symmetry.space_group_name_H-M   'P 1'
#
loop_
_entity.id
_entity.type
_entity.pdbx_description
1 polymer ?
#
loop_
_entity_poly.entity_id
_entity_poly.type
_entity_poly.pdbx_seq_one_letter_code
_entity_poly.pdbx_strand_id
1 'polypeptide(L)'
;MELRSNNSEQSIFNEPINTSDVISIHILFMLIFFSLIIESLSLLHIESSSIINVNHISGDPKARSADTIFFQDNMIKIKSCLFNNTRTQNEINKLSPIKSILFKGGSKITKSTFQNYNIQTISTDQDSYENDGIYIDSSYEHSGTGILYMTGCSFSGNPTSSAFYASTSISKFVLSDCLFDRVKTDGTINGASILSYASNFSLIRVKFSNHYRQSGNYMCYFRYGPSGTNVLSDPIIFDGCIFSNITHDGSSGTGIHLENPTILTFNNCSFSNTNSGSNGGALKLNTSCSTTTLTIQNCKFIDITSNGSGGAIDIGLWSKVYIDYCTFIHILLDQPLCYGGVISIIGDIPNLYIRHNYFDPKNPRNIDGGAIYTQNTTSNYDSLTASIENNTFINTCGGYGNKTSIYIRSYTATFTGNTFMDHTTYSTDSSLIIFEAYGASSIRFQSCVFQKLNSKSLASFVDPQYDEIDLYLQDCIFTRLYIY
;
A
#
# COMPACT_ATOMS: atom_id res chain seq x y z
N MET A 1 53.63 73.51 -12.86
CA MET A 1 54.38 74.51 -13.64
C MET A 1 55.04 73.75 -14.79
N GLU A 2 54.68 74.11 -16.02
CA GLU A 2 55.33 73.86 -17.34
C GLU A 2 55.72 72.41 -17.73
N LEU A 3 55.11 71.76 -18.73
CA LEU A 3 55.13 71.93 -20.21
C LEU A 3 56.47 71.65 -20.92
N ARG A 4 56.46 70.62 -21.79
CA ARG A 4 57.00 70.51 -23.19
C ARG A 4 57.00 69.02 -23.61
N SER A 5 56.13 68.54 -24.50
CA SER A 5 56.13 68.57 -25.99
C SER A 5 57.19 67.66 -26.66
N ASN A 6 56.79 66.55 -27.29
CA ASN A 6 56.71 66.39 -28.76
C ASN A 6 56.58 64.92 -29.23
N ASN A 7 55.95 64.79 -30.40
CA ASN A 7 55.52 63.61 -31.15
C ASN A 7 56.63 62.63 -31.57
N SER A 8 56.26 61.34 -31.73
CA SER A 8 56.54 60.57 -32.95
C SER A 8 55.70 59.27 -33.01
N GLU A 9 55.01 59.05 -34.13
CA GLU A 9 54.39 57.78 -34.52
C GLU A 9 55.45 56.68 -34.73
N GLN A 10 55.18 55.42 -34.33
CA GLN A 10 55.41 54.21 -35.15
C GLN A 10 55.06 52.88 -34.43
N SER A 11 54.31 52.05 -35.17
CA SER A 11 54.20 50.58 -35.17
C SER A 11 54.08 49.80 -33.84
N ILE A 12 52.84 49.36 -33.56
CA ILE A 12 52.52 48.24 -32.68
C ILE A 12 52.61 46.96 -33.53
N PHE A 13 53.48 46.00 -33.17
CA PHE A 13 53.23 44.55 -33.22
C PHE A 13 54.44 43.74 -32.71
N ASN A 14 54.12 42.60 -32.09
CA ASN A 14 54.95 41.42 -31.80
C ASN A 14 55.62 41.32 -30.43
N GLU A 15 54.82 40.95 -29.42
CA GLU A 15 55.29 39.97 -28.43
C GLU A 15 54.75 38.58 -28.81
N PRO A 16 55.58 37.53 -28.76
CA PRO A 16 55.16 36.17 -29.09
C PRO A 16 54.28 35.61 -27.97
N ILE A 17 53.08 35.17 -28.34
CA ILE A 17 52.17 34.45 -27.44
C ILE A 17 52.89 33.19 -26.95
N ASN A 18 53.08 33.09 -25.64
CA ASN A 18 53.72 31.95 -25.01
C ASN A 18 52.84 30.70 -25.20
N THR A 19 53.40 29.64 -25.76
CA THR A 19 52.68 28.41 -26.12
C THR A 19 52.10 27.68 -24.90
N SER A 20 52.58 27.96 -23.68
CA SER A 20 51.98 27.46 -22.43
C SER A 20 50.57 28.02 -22.18
N ASP A 21 50.32 29.28 -22.53
CA ASP A 21 49.05 29.96 -22.25
C ASP A 21 47.95 29.53 -23.24
N VAL A 22 48.36 29.17 -24.47
CA VAL A 22 47.45 28.61 -25.49
C VAL A 22 47.01 27.19 -25.15
N ILE A 23 47.90 26.39 -24.53
CA ILE A 23 47.59 25.02 -24.09
C ILE A 23 46.66 25.05 -22.87
N SER A 24 46.86 25.96 -21.92
CA SER A 24 45.97 26.12 -20.77
C SER A 24 44.57 26.62 -21.15
N ILE A 25 44.46 27.52 -22.14
CA ILE A 25 43.15 27.96 -22.66
C ILE A 25 42.46 26.84 -23.45
N HIS A 26 43.18 26.03 -24.22
CA HIS A 26 42.58 24.87 -24.92
C HIS A 26 42.15 23.75 -23.98
N ILE A 27 42.89 23.50 -22.89
CA ILE A 27 42.50 22.51 -21.87
C ILE A 27 41.30 23.02 -21.05
N LEU A 28 41.25 24.31 -20.72
CA LEU A 28 40.10 24.91 -20.04
C LEU A 28 38.86 24.96 -20.95
N PHE A 29 39.01 25.29 -22.23
CA PHE A 29 37.93 25.19 -23.21
C PHE A 29 37.49 23.74 -23.40
N MET A 30 38.42 22.78 -23.51
CA MET A 30 38.07 21.36 -23.60
C MET A 30 37.39 20.84 -22.34
N LEU A 31 37.78 21.28 -21.13
CA LEU A 31 37.12 20.88 -19.88
C LEU A 31 35.75 21.54 -19.70
N ILE A 32 35.57 22.78 -20.15
CA ILE A 32 34.25 23.45 -20.18
C ILE A 32 33.36 22.82 -21.26
N PHE A 33 33.92 22.46 -22.42
CA PHE A 33 33.21 21.76 -23.49
C PHE A 33 32.90 20.31 -23.09
N PHE A 34 33.80 19.61 -22.38
CA PHE A 34 33.53 18.30 -21.79
C PHE A 34 32.53 18.41 -20.64
N SER A 35 32.54 19.47 -19.84
CA SER A 35 31.53 19.72 -18.80
C SER A 35 30.15 19.99 -19.41
N LEU A 36 30.08 20.76 -20.50
CA LEU A 36 28.84 21.04 -21.24
C LEU A 36 28.35 19.83 -22.05
N ILE A 37 29.26 18.96 -22.53
CA ILE A 37 28.91 17.70 -23.18
C ILE A 37 28.54 16.61 -22.15
N ILE A 38 29.14 16.61 -20.95
CA ILE A 38 28.75 15.71 -19.86
C ILE A 38 27.42 16.17 -19.22
N GLU A 39 27.08 17.47 -19.25
CA GLU A 39 25.73 17.94 -18.95
C GLU A 39 24.72 17.68 -20.07
N SER A 40 25.17 17.28 -21.27
CA SER A 40 24.33 16.70 -22.33
C SER A 40 24.15 15.18 -22.16
N LEU A 41 24.09 14.70 -20.91
CA LEU A 41 23.43 13.44 -20.61
C LEU A 41 22.00 13.55 -21.10
N SER A 42 21.71 12.76 -22.11
CA SER A 42 20.53 12.78 -22.95
C SER A 42 19.27 12.71 -22.08
N LEU A 43 18.69 13.89 -21.84
CA LEU A 43 17.48 14.10 -21.06
C LEU A 43 16.39 14.44 -22.07
N LEU A 44 15.61 13.45 -22.49
CA LEU A 44 14.43 13.72 -23.28
C LEU A 44 13.36 14.38 -22.40
N HIS A 45 13.05 15.64 -22.71
CA HIS A 45 12.01 16.40 -22.04
C HIS A 45 10.80 16.56 -22.96
N ILE A 46 9.65 16.04 -22.53
CA ILE A 46 8.37 16.23 -23.22
C ILE A 46 7.52 17.19 -22.38
N GLU A 47 7.32 18.41 -22.87
CA GLU A 47 6.58 19.49 -22.19
C GLU A 47 5.11 19.64 -22.65
N SER A 48 4.37 20.44 -21.88
CA SER A 48 2.92 20.57 -21.74
C SER A 48 2.10 20.78 -23.02
N SER A 49 0.85 20.31 -22.99
CA SER A 49 -0.21 20.44 -24.03
C SER A 49 -0.02 19.60 -25.29
N SER A 50 0.98 18.72 -25.30
CA SER A 50 1.10 17.69 -26.32
C SER A 50 -0.04 16.68 -26.14
N ILE A 51 -1.03 16.70 -27.02
CA ILE A 51 -1.77 15.47 -27.33
C ILE A 51 -0.73 14.62 -28.05
N ILE A 52 -0.12 13.68 -27.34
CA ILE A 52 0.68 12.65 -27.99
C ILE A 52 -0.35 11.74 -28.65
N ASN A 53 -0.77 12.14 -29.85
CA ASN A 53 -1.56 11.29 -30.72
C ASN A 53 -0.57 10.26 -31.24
N VAL A 54 -0.51 9.11 -30.57
CA VAL A 54 0.50 8.06 -30.80
C VAL A 54 0.23 7.33 -32.12
N ASN A 55 0.04 8.06 -33.22
CA ASN A 55 -0.21 7.47 -34.54
C ASN A 55 1.06 7.35 -35.38
N HIS A 56 2.21 7.93 -34.99
CA HIS A 56 3.49 7.69 -35.67
C HIS A 56 4.65 8.42 -34.97
N ILE A 57 5.66 7.68 -34.49
CA ILE A 57 7.04 8.19 -34.37
C ILE A 57 7.91 7.20 -35.15
N SER A 58 7.99 7.38 -36.48
CA SER A 58 8.90 6.59 -37.31
C SER A 58 10.28 7.24 -37.29
N GLY A 59 11.31 6.52 -36.84
CA GLY A 59 12.68 7.01 -36.93
C GLY A 59 13.75 6.22 -36.17
N ASP A 60 13.39 5.38 -35.19
CA ASP A 60 14.38 4.57 -34.47
C ASP A 60 14.51 3.16 -35.10
N PRO A 61 15.69 2.77 -35.63
CA PRO A 61 15.94 1.43 -36.14
C PRO A 61 15.83 0.31 -35.09
N LYS A 62 15.73 0.63 -33.78
CA LYS A 62 15.45 -0.33 -32.71
C LYS A 62 13.96 -0.54 -32.43
N ALA A 63 13.08 0.35 -32.90
CA ALA A 63 11.63 0.15 -32.83
C ALA A 63 11.22 -0.84 -33.93
N ARG A 64 11.29 -2.15 -33.62
CA ARG A 64 11.06 -3.23 -34.59
C ARG A 64 9.59 -3.40 -35.02
N SER A 65 8.64 -2.68 -34.42
CA SER A 65 7.23 -2.63 -34.83
C SER A 65 6.71 -1.18 -34.86
N ALA A 66 5.76 -0.89 -35.76
CA ALA A 66 5.15 0.43 -35.91
C ALA A 66 4.31 0.90 -34.69
N ASP A 67 4.20 0.07 -33.66
CA ASP A 67 3.24 0.19 -32.56
C ASP A 67 3.91 0.43 -31.18
N THR A 68 5.18 0.87 -31.18
CA THR A 68 5.98 1.06 -29.95
C THR A 68 6.63 2.44 -29.90
N ILE A 69 6.40 3.21 -28.82
CA ILE A 69 7.24 4.39 -28.52
C ILE A 69 8.41 3.94 -27.65
N PHE A 70 9.65 4.12 -28.11
CA PHE A 70 10.85 3.74 -27.39
C PHE A 70 11.61 4.96 -26.87
N PHE A 71 11.94 4.96 -25.58
CA PHE A 71 12.82 5.96 -24.97
C PHE A 71 14.00 5.25 -24.29
N GLN A 72 15.22 5.49 -24.79
CA GLN A 72 16.45 4.95 -24.24
C GLN A 72 17.31 6.11 -23.75
N ASP A 73 17.32 6.38 -22.43
CA ASP A 73 18.21 7.37 -21.80
C ASP A 73 18.21 7.29 -20.27
N ASN A 74 19.22 7.88 -19.61
CA ASN A 74 19.39 7.78 -18.16
C ASN A 74 18.22 8.38 -17.36
N MET A 75 17.51 9.38 -17.91
CA MET A 75 16.29 9.93 -17.31
C MET A 75 15.27 10.42 -18.36
N ILE A 76 14.03 9.94 -18.30
CA ILE A 76 12.93 10.43 -19.15
C ILE A 76 11.95 11.25 -18.30
N LYS A 77 11.67 12.50 -18.71
CA LYS A 77 10.73 13.40 -18.02
C LYS A 77 9.51 13.66 -18.89
N ILE A 78 8.38 13.12 -18.48
CA ILE A 78 7.06 13.41 -19.09
C ILE A 78 6.29 14.33 -18.15
N LYS A 79 5.75 15.44 -18.68
CA LYS A 79 4.99 16.39 -17.88
C LYS A 79 3.70 16.81 -18.58
N SER A 80 2.57 16.65 -17.90
CA SER A 80 1.28 17.20 -18.34
C SER A 80 0.79 16.69 -19.69
N CYS A 81 0.91 15.38 -19.92
CA CYS A 81 0.43 14.72 -21.14
C CYS A 81 -0.92 14.03 -20.90
N LEU A 82 -1.82 14.10 -21.89
CA LEU A 82 -3.04 13.30 -21.92
C LEU A 82 -2.82 12.09 -22.84
N PHE A 83 -2.94 10.91 -22.27
CA PHE A 83 -2.99 9.64 -22.97
C PHE A 83 -4.45 9.18 -22.99
N ASN A 84 -5.11 9.35 -24.13
CA ASN A 84 -6.52 9.01 -24.29
C ASN A 84 -6.69 8.12 -25.52
N ASN A 85 -7.43 7.03 -25.38
CA ASN A 85 -7.88 6.23 -26.50
C ASN A 85 -9.32 6.66 -26.86
N THR A 86 -9.45 7.53 -27.84
CA THR A 86 -10.77 8.05 -28.28
C THR A 86 -11.46 7.17 -29.31
N ARG A 87 -10.91 5.99 -29.65
CA ARG A 87 -11.47 5.14 -30.70
C ARG A 87 -12.72 4.43 -30.22
N THR A 88 -13.73 4.37 -31.09
CA THR A 88 -14.94 3.58 -30.84
C THR A 88 -14.60 2.08 -30.90
N GLN A 89 -15.33 1.22 -30.18
CA GLN A 89 -15.11 -0.25 -30.19
C GLN A 89 -15.04 -0.84 -31.62
N ASN A 90 -15.76 -0.24 -32.56
CA ASN A 90 -15.78 -0.64 -33.98
C ASN A 90 -14.52 -0.24 -34.77
N GLU A 91 -13.80 0.80 -34.35
CA GLU A 91 -12.53 1.25 -34.94
C GLU A 91 -11.32 0.52 -34.35
N ILE A 92 -11.42 0.10 -33.08
CA ILE A 92 -10.40 -0.71 -32.39
C ILE A 92 -10.19 -2.05 -33.13
N ASN A 93 -11.24 -2.62 -33.72
CA ASN A 93 -11.14 -3.88 -34.48
C ASN A 93 -10.43 -3.77 -35.84
N LYS A 94 -10.16 -2.55 -36.33
CA LYS A 94 -9.62 -2.32 -37.70
C LYS A 94 -8.15 -1.85 -37.75
N LEU A 95 -7.57 -1.46 -36.62
CA LEU A 95 -6.20 -0.96 -36.53
C LEU A 95 -5.54 -1.57 -35.31
N SER A 96 -4.30 -2.07 -35.45
CA SER A 96 -3.52 -2.56 -34.31
C SER A 96 -3.42 -1.46 -33.25
N PRO A 97 -3.85 -1.69 -32.00
CA PRO A 97 -3.64 -0.73 -30.92
C PRO A 97 -2.13 -0.56 -30.70
N ILE A 98 -1.72 0.63 -30.24
CA ILE A 98 -0.36 0.82 -29.74
C ILE A 98 -0.15 -0.17 -28.62
N LYS A 99 0.69 -1.15 -28.90
CA LYS A 99 0.91 -2.22 -27.96
C LYS A 99 1.77 -1.72 -26.82
N SER A 100 2.74 -0.81 -27.06
CA SER A 100 3.66 -0.44 -25.98
C SER A 100 4.22 0.99 -25.92
N ILE A 101 4.51 1.49 -24.70
CA ILE A 101 5.38 2.67 -24.44
C ILE A 101 6.55 2.23 -23.58
N LEU A 102 7.77 2.20 -24.08
CA LEU A 102 8.92 1.66 -23.34
C LEU A 102 9.81 2.75 -22.74
N PHE A 103 10.04 2.68 -21.42
CA PHE A 103 11.02 3.50 -20.70
C PHE A 103 12.19 2.65 -20.23
N LYS A 104 13.40 2.92 -20.70
CA LYS A 104 14.63 2.31 -20.17
C LYS A 104 15.38 3.34 -19.32
N GLY A 105 15.63 3.03 -18.04
CA GLY A 105 16.34 3.91 -17.09
C GLY A 105 15.42 4.53 -16.03
N GLY A 106 15.94 5.50 -15.26
CA GLY A 106 15.12 6.24 -14.31
C GLY A 106 14.06 7.04 -15.05
N SER A 107 12.80 6.98 -14.64
CA SER A 107 11.74 7.72 -15.34
C SER A 107 10.92 8.54 -14.36
N LYS A 108 10.61 9.78 -14.76
CA LYS A 108 9.80 10.70 -13.98
C LYS A 108 8.61 11.18 -14.83
N ILE A 109 7.42 10.72 -14.47
CA ILE A 109 6.17 11.12 -15.12
C ILE A 109 5.41 12.03 -14.15
N THR A 110 5.00 13.21 -14.60
CA THR A 110 4.34 14.20 -13.73
C THR A 110 3.08 14.76 -14.37
N LYS A 111 2.00 14.89 -13.59
CA LYS A 111 0.75 15.54 -13.99
C LYS A 111 0.10 14.99 -15.27
N SER A 112 0.34 13.72 -15.60
CA SER A 112 -0.19 13.09 -16.81
C SER A 112 -1.51 12.36 -16.54
N THR A 113 -2.39 12.32 -17.52
CA THR A 113 -3.71 11.67 -17.41
C THR A 113 -3.78 10.49 -18.37
N PHE A 114 -4.22 9.35 -17.86
CA PHE A 114 -4.42 8.12 -18.63
C PHE A 114 -5.90 7.73 -18.56
N GLN A 115 -6.57 7.75 -19.71
CA GLN A 115 -8.02 7.49 -19.85
C GLN A 115 -8.30 6.44 -20.93
N ASN A 116 -9.10 5.42 -20.59
CA ASN A 116 -9.64 4.41 -21.52
C ASN A 116 -8.58 3.72 -22.41
N TYR A 117 -7.34 3.64 -21.97
CA TYR A 117 -6.23 3.19 -22.80
C TYR A 117 -6.21 1.66 -22.94
N ASN A 118 -6.05 1.18 -24.19
CA ASN A 118 -5.59 -0.16 -24.51
C ASN A 118 -4.10 -0.09 -24.86
N ILE A 119 -3.28 0.39 -23.92
CA ILE A 119 -1.84 0.23 -24.03
C ILE A 119 -1.56 -1.18 -23.52
N GLN A 120 -1.10 -2.09 -24.38
CA GLN A 120 -0.88 -3.48 -23.96
C GLN A 120 0.35 -3.65 -23.04
N THR A 121 1.25 -2.67 -23.02
CA THR A 121 2.64 -2.92 -22.63
C THR A 121 3.41 -1.60 -22.34
N ILE A 122 4.24 -1.53 -21.30
CA ILE A 122 5.36 -0.57 -21.12
C ILE A 122 6.61 -1.42 -20.83
N SER A 123 6.92 -2.35 -21.73
CA SER A 123 7.82 -3.49 -21.50
C SER A 123 9.06 -3.43 -22.36
N THR A 124 10.16 -4.00 -21.84
CA THR A 124 11.31 -4.46 -22.61
C THR A 124 11.21 -5.93 -23.08
N ASP A 125 10.06 -6.60 -23.25
CA ASP A 125 9.99 -7.80 -24.13
C ASP A 125 8.61 -8.24 -24.60
N GLN A 126 8.62 -8.92 -25.76
CA GLN A 126 7.53 -9.68 -26.34
C GLN A 126 7.57 -11.12 -25.84
N ASP A 127 6.73 -11.48 -24.86
CA ASP A 127 6.24 -12.86 -24.75
C ASP A 127 4.83 -12.89 -24.10
N SER A 128 3.83 -12.95 -24.98
CA SER A 128 2.51 -13.60 -24.81
C SER A 128 1.61 -13.30 -23.60
N TYR A 129 1.46 -12.05 -23.17
CA TYR A 129 0.28 -11.67 -22.35
C TYR A 129 -0.44 -10.43 -22.91
N GLU A 130 -1.71 -10.62 -23.29
CA GLU A 130 -2.65 -9.55 -23.65
C GLU A 130 -3.11 -8.83 -22.38
N ASN A 131 -2.37 -7.79 -21.94
CA ASN A 131 -2.72 -7.02 -20.75
C ASN A 131 -2.98 -5.55 -21.12
N ASP A 132 -4.22 -5.05 -21.17
CA ASP A 132 -4.44 -3.61 -21.37
C ASP A 132 -4.20 -2.83 -20.05
N GLY A 133 -3.15 -2.02 -19.98
CA GLY A 133 -2.66 -1.37 -18.77
C GLY A 133 -1.34 -0.59 -18.94
N ILE A 134 -0.93 0.22 -17.96
CA ILE A 134 0.44 0.77 -17.89
C ILE A 134 1.31 -0.36 -17.34
N TYR A 135 1.92 -1.14 -18.22
CA TYR A 135 2.68 -2.34 -17.86
C TYR A 135 4.18 -2.05 -17.78
N ILE A 136 4.74 -1.65 -16.64
CA ILE A 136 6.18 -1.36 -16.60
C ILE A 136 6.97 -2.66 -16.39
N ASP A 137 7.85 -3.01 -17.34
CA ASP A 137 8.77 -4.15 -17.26
C ASP A 137 10.15 -3.84 -17.86
N SER A 138 11.20 -4.19 -17.11
CA SER A 138 12.61 -4.19 -17.51
C SER A 138 13.21 -5.61 -17.54
N SER A 139 12.64 -6.50 -18.36
CA SER A 139 13.12 -7.85 -18.65
C SER A 139 14.53 -7.96 -19.28
N TYR A 140 15.15 -6.87 -19.75
CA TYR A 140 16.55 -6.95 -20.20
C TYR A 140 17.51 -7.05 -19.02
N GLU A 141 18.28 -8.14 -18.97
CA GLU A 141 19.37 -8.48 -18.04
C GLU A 141 20.49 -7.41 -17.98
N HIS A 142 20.15 -6.23 -17.48
CA HIS A 142 21.09 -5.18 -17.19
C HIS A 142 20.90 -4.77 -15.74
N SER A 143 22.01 -4.73 -15.02
CA SER A 143 22.20 -4.35 -13.62
C SER A 143 21.80 -2.91 -13.27
N GLY A 144 20.86 -2.32 -14.02
CA GLY A 144 20.34 -0.98 -13.80
C GLY A 144 19.10 -1.00 -12.91
N THR A 145 19.16 -0.28 -11.79
CA THR A 145 18.04 -0.02 -10.89
C THR A 145 17.02 0.89 -11.57
N GLY A 146 16.04 0.31 -12.26
CA GLY A 146 14.89 1.07 -12.75
C GLY A 146 14.14 1.63 -11.54
N ILE A 147 14.28 2.94 -11.30
CA ILE A 147 13.48 3.67 -10.32
C ILE A 147 12.45 4.52 -11.07
N LEU A 148 11.17 4.27 -10.80
CA LEU A 148 10.08 5.01 -11.40
C LEU A 148 9.46 5.98 -10.40
N TYR A 149 9.31 7.24 -10.80
CA TYR A 149 8.59 8.25 -10.03
C TYR A 149 7.40 8.76 -10.84
N MET A 150 6.19 8.59 -10.33
CA MET A 150 4.99 9.22 -10.89
C MET A 150 4.40 10.18 -9.88
N THR A 151 4.14 11.43 -10.29
CA THR A 151 3.56 12.44 -9.41
C THR A 151 2.38 13.14 -10.06
N GLY A 152 1.22 13.20 -9.40
CA GLY A 152 0.07 13.94 -9.94
C GLY A 152 -0.62 13.26 -11.12
N CYS A 153 -0.41 11.96 -11.32
CA CYS A 153 -0.98 11.23 -12.46
C CYS A 153 -2.41 10.76 -12.16
N SER A 154 -3.26 10.66 -13.18
CA SER A 154 -4.63 10.16 -13.04
C SER A 154 -4.88 8.93 -13.92
N PHE A 155 -5.53 7.92 -13.36
CA PHE A 155 -5.87 6.65 -13.99
C PHE A 155 -7.38 6.43 -13.85
N SER A 156 -8.08 6.16 -14.95
CA SER A 156 -9.53 5.94 -14.93
C SER A 156 -10.00 5.14 -16.15
N GLY A 157 -11.18 4.53 -16.03
CA GLY A 157 -11.83 3.78 -17.11
C GLY A 157 -11.93 2.29 -16.82
N ASN A 158 -12.12 1.49 -17.87
CA ASN A 158 -12.29 0.04 -17.75
C ASN A 158 -11.09 -0.67 -18.39
N PRO A 159 -9.91 -0.72 -17.75
CA PRO A 159 -8.79 -1.48 -18.30
C PRO A 159 -9.17 -2.96 -18.37
N THR A 160 -8.76 -3.65 -19.44
CA THR A 160 -8.93 -5.11 -19.50
C THR A 160 -7.97 -5.81 -18.54
N SER A 161 -6.87 -5.15 -18.18
CA SER A 161 -5.94 -5.56 -17.12
C SER A 161 -5.86 -4.53 -15.97
N SER A 162 -4.72 -4.47 -15.28
CA SER A 162 -4.47 -3.50 -14.20
C SER A 162 -4.24 -2.10 -14.77
N ALA A 163 -4.83 -1.07 -14.15
CA ALA A 163 -4.57 0.31 -14.55
C ALA A 163 -3.07 0.66 -14.46
N PHE A 164 -2.41 0.19 -13.40
CA PHE A 164 -0.97 0.25 -13.23
C PHE A 164 -0.43 -1.14 -12.91
N TYR A 165 0.51 -1.61 -13.71
CA TYR A 165 1.21 -2.86 -13.51
C TYR A 165 2.71 -2.60 -13.36
N ALA A 166 3.32 -3.21 -12.34
CA ALA A 166 4.75 -3.14 -12.09
C ALA A 166 5.33 -4.55 -11.99
N SER A 167 6.21 -4.96 -12.91
CA SER A 167 6.81 -6.30 -12.88
C SER A 167 7.90 -6.44 -11.81
N THR A 168 8.47 -7.65 -11.69
CA THR A 168 9.59 -7.96 -10.76
C THR A 168 10.89 -7.24 -11.10
N SER A 169 11.03 -6.73 -12.32
CA SER A 169 12.28 -6.13 -12.78
C SER A 169 12.38 -4.65 -12.39
N ILE A 170 11.27 -4.02 -11.97
CA ILE A 170 11.30 -2.70 -11.35
C ILE A 170 11.89 -2.81 -9.95
N SER A 171 13.10 -2.30 -9.80
CA SER A 171 13.78 -2.26 -8.50
C SER A 171 13.05 -1.39 -7.48
N LYS A 172 12.43 -0.28 -7.92
CA LYS A 172 11.66 0.61 -7.05
C LYS A 172 10.66 1.47 -7.83
N PHE A 173 9.48 1.71 -7.27
CA PHE A 173 8.63 2.81 -7.77
C PHE A 173 8.00 3.65 -6.65
N VAL A 174 7.70 4.90 -6.96
CA VAL A 174 6.98 5.82 -6.08
C VAL A 174 5.84 6.46 -6.85
N LEU A 175 4.61 6.27 -6.38
CA LEU A 175 3.45 7.04 -6.85
C LEU A 175 3.12 8.09 -5.79
N SER A 176 3.03 9.35 -6.20
CA SER A 176 2.78 10.48 -5.32
C SER A 176 1.67 11.37 -5.85
N ASP A 177 0.72 11.79 -5.02
CA ASP A 177 -0.37 12.69 -5.44
C ASP A 177 -1.17 12.17 -6.66
N CYS A 178 -1.19 10.84 -6.88
CA CYS A 178 -1.87 10.22 -8.00
C CYS A 178 -3.34 9.92 -7.67
N LEU A 179 -4.18 9.81 -8.70
CA LEU A 179 -5.61 9.49 -8.59
C LEU A 179 -5.95 8.25 -9.44
N PHE A 180 -6.49 7.22 -8.82
CA PHE A 180 -7.18 6.11 -9.47
C PHE A 180 -8.68 6.33 -9.23
N ASP A 181 -9.44 6.62 -10.29
CA ASP A 181 -10.87 6.95 -10.17
C ASP A 181 -11.70 6.16 -11.17
N ARG A 182 -12.77 5.52 -10.70
CA ARG A 182 -13.67 4.71 -11.54
C ARG A 182 -12.94 3.66 -12.37
N VAL A 183 -11.86 3.07 -11.84
CA VAL A 183 -11.23 1.90 -12.46
C VAL A 183 -12.14 0.71 -12.23
N LYS A 184 -12.64 0.09 -13.31
CA LYS A 184 -13.47 -1.12 -13.27
C LYS A 184 -12.84 -2.21 -14.13
N THR A 185 -12.95 -3.45 -13.68
CA THR A 185 -12.46 -4.63 -14.42
C THR A 185 -13.56 -5.68 -14.42
N ASP A 186 -13.74 -6.40 -15.53
CA ASP A 186 -14.76 -7.43 -15.72
C ASP A 186 -14.44 -8.77 -15.03
N GLY A 187 -13.29 -8.86 -14.35
CA GLY A 187 -13.15 -9.70 -13.16
C GLY A 187 -12.26 -10.93 -13.28
N THR A 188 -11.50 -11.08 -14.36
CA THR A 188 -10.56 -12.21 -14.51
C THR A 188 -9.16 -11.95 -13.93
N ILE A 189 -8.79 -10.69 -13.73
CA ILE A 189 -7.40 -10.28 -13.43
C ILE A 189 -7.15 -9.93 -11.96
N ASN A 190 -5.94 -10.11 -11.45
CA ASN A 190 -5.60 -9.61 -10.11
C ASN A 190 -5.22 -8.12 -10.16
N GLY A 191 -5.63 -7.33 -9.16
CA GLY A 191 -5.15 -5.94 -8.99
C GLY A 191 -5.69 -4.97 -10.05
N ALA A 192 -6.99 -4.70 -10.04
CA ALA A 192 -7.65 -3.81 -11.02
C ALA A 192 -7.02 -2.41 -11.13
N SER A 193 -6.73 -1.77 -9.99
CA SER A 193 -6.05 -0.47 -9.98
C SER A 193 -4.55 -0.62 -10.04
N ILE A 194 -3.99 -1.46 -9.17
CA ILE A 194 -2.56 -1.74 -9.12
C ILE A 194 -2.34 -3.25 -9.01
N LEU A 195 -1.52 -3.78 -9.90
CA LEU A 195 -0.85 -5.07 -9.73
C LEU A 195 0.65 -4.81 -9.68
N SER A 196 1.31 -5.22 -8.61
CA SER A 196 2.76 -5.07 -8.55
C SER A 196 3.48 -6.29 -8.01
N TYR A 197 4.55 -6.63 -8.71
CA TYR A 197 5.59 -7.56 -8.34
C TYR A 197 6.92 -6.88 -8.01
N ALA A 198 6.96 -5.56 -7.88
CA ALA A 198 8.17 -4.84 -7.50
C ALA A 198 8.50 -5.09 -6.02
N SER A 199 9.79 -5.18 -5.70
CA SER A 199 10.22 -5.47 -4.33
C SER A 199 10.20 -4.28 -3.37
N ASN A 200 10.15 -3.07 -3.92
CA ASN A 200 10.24 -1.82 -3.17
C ASN A 200 9.31 -0.79 -3.79
N PHE A 201 8.36 -0.27 -3.01
CA PHE A 201 7.54 0.83 -3.49
C PHE A 201 6.95 1.70 -2.38
N SER A 202 6.56 2.91 -2.77
CA SER A 202 5.87 3.84 -1.88
C SER A 202 4.70 4.50 -2.58
N LEU A 203 3.54 4.50 -1.92
CA LEU A 203 2.37 5.25 -2.33
C LEU A 203 2.18 6.41 -1.35
N ILE A 204 2.26 7.65 -1.86
CA ILE A 204 2.23 8.86 -1.03
C ILE A 204 1.08 9.75 -1.51
N ARG A 205 0.07 9.98 -0.66
CA ARG A 205 -1.13 10.78 -0.99
C ARG A 205 -1.81 10.32 -2.29
N VAL A 206 -1.81 9.00 -2.52
CA VAL A 206 -2.51 8.40 -3.65
C VAL A 206 -3.98 8.19 -3.26
N LYS A 207 -4.90 8.59 -4.14
CA LYS A 207 -6.34 8.42 -3.95
C LYS A 207 -6.88 7.33 -4.87
N PHE A 208 -7.65 6.42 -4.29
CA PHE A 208 -8.44 5.39 -4.97
C PHE A 208 -9.92 5.67 -4.70
N SER A 209 -10.70 5.91 -5.75
CA SER A 209 -12.11 6.27 -5.60
C SER A 209 -13.06 5.65 -6.61
N ASN A 210 -14.28 5.36 -6.14
CA ASN A 210 -15.42 4.96 -6.97
C ASN A 210 -15.14 3.70 -7.80
N HIS A 211 -14.45 2.74 -7.19
CA HIS A 211 -14.14 1.48 -7.82
C HIS A 211 -15.28 0.50 -7.63
N TYR A 212 -15.66 -0.18 -8.71
CA TYR A 212 -16.63 -1.26 -8.68
C TYR A 212 -16.06 -2.45 -9.41
N ARG A 213 -16.13 -3.62 -8.78
CA ARG A 213 -15.65 -4.86 -9.34
C ARG A 213 -16.57 -6.02 -8.95
N GLN A 214 -17.13 -6.66 -9.96
CA GLN A 214 -18.15 -7.70 -9.81
C GLN A 214 -17.56 -9.08 -9.46
N SER A 215 -16.33 -9.38 -9.89
CA SER A 215 -15.70 -10.69 -9.65
C SER A 215 -14.17 -10.61 -9.70
N GLY A 216 -13.51 -11.68 -9.24
CA GLY A 216 -12.05 -11.81 -9.17
C GLY A 216 -11.49 -11.45 -7.81
N ASN A 217 -10.18 -11.21 -7.73
CA ASN A 217 -9.52 -11.31 -6.44
C ASN A 217 -9.25 -9.96 -5.74
N TYR A 218 -8.74 -8.91 -6.41
CA TYR A 218 -8.20 -7.75 -5.66
C TYR A 218 -8.28 -6.41 -6.44
N MET A 219 -8.48 -5.28 -5.75
CA MET A 219 -8.34 -3.94 -6.35
C MET A 219 -6.89 -3.50 -6.46
N CYS A 220 -6.15 -3.53 -5.35
CA CYS A 220 -4.71 -3.39 -5.34
C CYS A 220 -4.10 -4.71 -4.86
N TYR A 221 -3.25 -5.32 -5.67
CA TYR A 221 -2.57 -6.57 -5.34
C TYR A 221 -1.07 -6.39 -5.45
N PHE A 222 -0.39 -6.66 -4.34
CA PHE A 222 1.06 -6.58 -4.23
C PHE A 222 1.58 -7.94 -3.77
N ARG A 223 2.41 -8.57 -4.59
CA ARG A 223 3.02 -9.88 -4.31
C ARG A 223 4.40 -9.91 -4.92
N TYR A 224 5.42 -10.45 -4.26
CA TYR A 224 6.72 -10.64 -4.90
C TYR A 224 6.88 -12.01 -5.55
N GLY A 225 7.14 -11.99 -6.85
CA GLY A 225 7.35 -13.18 -7.66
C GLY A 225 6.09 -14.03 -7.91
N PRO A 226 6.10 -14.85 -8.97
CA PRO A 226 4.94 -15.65 -9.37
C PRO A 226 4.66 -16.82 -8.40
N SER A 227 5.67 -17.33 -7.70
CA SER A 227 5.54 -18.44 -6.75
C SER A 227 5.11 -18.01 -5.35
N GLY A 228 5.22 -16.72 -4.99
CA GLY A 228 4.90 -16.24 -3.64
C GLY A 228 5.82 -16.81 -2.55
N THR A 229 7.01 -17.30 -2.93
CA THR A 229 8.04 -17.73 -1.99
C THR A 229 9.09 -16.66 -1.73
N ASN A 230 9.12 -15.63 -2.58
CA ASN A 230 10.13 -14.60 -2.48
C ASN A 230 9.68 -13.53 -1.47
N VAL A 231 10.67 -13.02 -0.74
CA VAL A 231 10.46 -12.11 0.37
C VAL A 231 10.70 -10.67 -0.09
N LEU A 232 9.77 -9.78 0.23
CA LEU A 232 9.90 -8.33 0.01
C LEU A 232 10.74 -7.73 1.15
N SER A 233 12.06 -7.74 1.01
CA SER A 233 12.97 -7.27 2.07
C SER A 233 12.92 -5.76 2.31
N ASP A 234 12.58 -5.00 1.28
CA ASP A 234 12.56 -3.54 1.34
C ASP A 234 11.26 -3.01 1.93
N PRO A 235 11.30 -1.88 2.66
CA PRO A 235 10.10 -1.28 3.23
C PRO A 235 9.09 -0.87 2.17
N ILE A 236 7.85 -1.31 2.36
CA ILE A 236 6.69 -0.86 1.60
C ILE A 236 5.93 0.18 2.42
N ILE A 237 5.66 1.33 1.83
CA ILE A 237 5.10 2.50 2.53
C ILE A 237 3.84 3.00 1.82
N PHE A 238 2.77 3.12 2.60
CA PHE A 238 1.56 3.86 2.25
C PHE A 238 1.45 5.05 3.21
N ASP A 239 1.53 6.27 2.69
CA ASP A 239 1.51 7.49 3.51
C ASP A 239 0.48 8.50 2.98
N GLY A 240 -0.53 8.84 3.79
CA GLY A 240 -1.56 9.80 3.40
C GLY A 240 -2.51 9.32 2.30
N CYS A 241 -2.54 8.02 1.99
CA CYS A 241 -3.40 7.45 0.95
C CYS A 241 -4.88 7.43 1.35
N ILE A 242 -5.77 7.57 0.36
CA ILE A 242 -7.22 7.57 0.56
C ILE A 242 -7.86 6.49 -0.30
N PHE A 243 -8.63 5.60 0.32
CA PHE A 243 -9.41 4.54 -0.31
C PHE A 243 -10.88 4.80 0.00
N SER A 244 -11.68 5.12 -1.02
CA SER A 244 -13.06 5.56 -0.82
C SER A 244 -14.02 4.99 -1.85
N ASN A 245 -15.22 4.57 -1.43
CA ASN A 245 -16.26 4.04 -2.31
C ASN A 245 -15.71 2.88 -3.18
N ILE A 246 -15.19 1.85 -2.52
CA ILE A 246 -14.60 0.67 -3.18
C ILE A 246 -15.50 -0.52 -2.90
N THR A 247 -16.14 -1.04 -3.94
CA THR A 247 -17.00 -2.22 -3.84
C THR A 247 -16.38 -3.38 -4.61
N HIS A 248 -16.24 -4.51 -3.93
CA HIS A 248 -15.76 -5.76 -4.50
C HIS A 248 -16.66 -6.91 -4.07
N ASP A 249 -17.38 -7.47 -5.02
CA ASP A 249 -18.29 -8.60 -4.78
C ASP A 249 -17.55 -9.95 -4.83
N GLY A 250 -16.23 -9.94 -5.10
CA GLY A 250 -15.40 -11.14 -5.23
C GLY A 250 -14.89 -11.73 -3.92
N SER A 251 -14.24 -12.90 -4.01
CA SER A 251 -13.86 -13.76 -2.88
C SER A 251 -12.60 -13.33 -2.12
N SER A 252 -12.14 -12.09 -2.27
CA SER A 252 -10.97 -11.58 -1.53
C SER A 252 -11.01 -10.07 -1.24
N GLY A 253 -10.13 -9.64 -0.33
CA GLY A 253 -10.10 -8.28 0.25
C GLY A 253 -10.20 -7.16 -0.78
N THR A 254 -11.04 -6.18 -0.48
CA THR A 254 -11.46 -5.06 -1.35
C THR A 254 -10.39 -4.05 -1.65
N GLY A 255 -9.69 -3.57 -0.62
CA GLY A 255 -8.84 -2.39 -0.75
C GLY A 255 -7.49 -2.82 -1.25
N ILE A 256 -6.76 -3.48 -0.35
CA ILE A 256 -5.38 -3.87 -0.58
C ILE A 256 -5.16 -5.29 -0.08
N HIS A 257 -4.60 -6.12 -0.96
CA HIS A 257 -4.01 -7.39 -0.58
C HIS A 257 -2.50 -7.34 -0.79
N LEU A 258 -1.75 -7.58 0.28
CA LEU A 258 -0.30 -7.71 0.26
C LEU A 258 0.11 -9.13 0.68
N GLU A 259 0.98 -9.74 -0.13
CA GLU A 259 1.58 -11.04 0.12
C GLU A 259 3.10 -10.94 0.28
N ASN A 260 3.61 -11.48 1.39
CA ASN A 260 5.02 -11.58 1.77
C ASN A 260 5.84 -10.28 1.96
N PRO A 261 5.26 -9.16 2.44
CA PRO A 261 6.07 -8.04 2.97
C PRO A 261 6.92 -8.47 4.18
N THR A 262 8.16 -7.99 4.27
CA THR A 262 8.89 -8.01 5.55
C THR A 262 8.58 -6.77 6.38
N ILE A 263 8.57 -5.60 5.76
CA ILE A 263 8.34 -4.33 6.43
C ILE A 263 7.23 -3.61 5.69
N LEU A 264 6.10 -3.39 6.37
CA LEU A 264 4.94 -2.74 5.80
C LEU A 264 4.44 -1.64 6.73
N THR A 265 4.30 -0.44 6.20
CA THR A 265 3.82 0.72 6.94
C THR A 265 2.63 1.35 6.25
N PHE A 266 1.53 1.51 6.99
CA PHE A 266 0.42 2.40 6.67
C PHE A 266 0.44 3.55 7.66
N ASN A 267 0.59 4.77 7.16
CA ASN A 267 0.63 5.99 7.95
C ASN A 267 -0.36 7.02 7.41
N ASN A 268 -1.18 7.59 8.30
CA ASN A 268 -2.14 8.63 7.93
C ASN A 268 -3.09 8.24 6.77
N CYS A 269 -3.41 6.94 6.62
CA CYS A 269 -4.30 6.46 5.56
C CYS A 269 -5.77 6.52 5.97
N SER A 270 -6.67 6.67 5.00
CA SER A 270 -8.12 6.64 5.23
C SER A 270 -8.79 5.61 4.32
N PHE A 271 -9.62 4.76 4.90
CA PHE A 271 -10.46 3.78 4.25
C PHE A 271 -11.92 4.09 4.58
N SER A 272 -12.75 4.30 3.56
CA SER A 272 -14.15 4.71 3.76
C SER A 272 -15.09 4.10 2.74
N ASN A 273 -16.28 3.70 3.16
CA ASN A 273 -17.30 3.14 2.28
C ASN A 273 -16.75 2.00 1.41
N THR A 274 -16.07 1.05 2.04
CA THR A 274 -15.51 -0.12 1.36
C THR A 274 -16.34 -1.36 1.65
N ASN A 275 -16.64 -2.18 0.64
CA ASN A 275 -17.47 -3.37 0.79
C ASN A 275 -16.84 -4.59 0.14
N SER A 276 -16.43 -5.59 0.95
CA SER A 276 -15.72 -6.79 0.51
C SER A 276 -16.54 -8.06 0.61
N GLY A 277 -16.53 -8.84 -0.46
CA GLY A 277 -17.01 -10.22 -0.47
C GLY A 277 -16.13 -11.22 0.30
N SER A 278 -15.11 -10.79 1.06
CA SER A 278 -14.19 -11.69 1.77
C SER A 278 -13.49 -11.01 2.95
N ASN A 279 -12.48 -11.66 3.53
CA ASN A 279 -11.72 -11.17 4.68
C ASN A 279 -11.03 -9.84 4.39
N GLY A 280 -10.95 -8.98 5.41
CA GLY A 280 -10.24 -7.71 5.34
C GLY A 280 -10.97 -6.70 4.47
N GLY A 281 -12.06 -6.11 4.99
CA GLY A 281 -12.91 -5.17 4.26
C GLY A 281 -12.21 -3.88 3.80
N ALA A 282 -10.99 -3.62 4.30
CA ALA A 282 -10.04 -2.68 3.70
C ALA A 282 -8.70 -3.35 3.41
N LEU A 283 -8.14 -4.07 4.39
CA LEU A 283 -6.79 -4.61 4.35
C LEU A 283 -6.79 -6.11 4.58
N LYS A 284 -6.17 -6.85 3.65
CA LYS A 284 -5.79 -8.25 3.84
C LYS A 284 -4.27 -8.37 3.74
N LEU A 285 -3.62 -8.78 4.82
CA LEU A 285 -2.16 -8.65 4.97
C LEU A 285 -1.56 -9.99 5.37
N ASN A 286 -0.93 -10.69 4.42
CA ASN A 286 -0.35 -12.01 4.67
C ASN A 286 1.15 -12.00 4.38
N THR A 287 1.93 -12.65 5.22
CA THR A 287 3.32 -12.97 4.92
C THR A 287 3.63 -14.38 5.39
N SER A 288 4.61 -15.02 4.76
CA SER A 288 5.14 -16.33 5.15
C SER A 288 6.50 -16.21 5.84
N CYS A 289 6.96 -14.97 6.06
CA CYS A 289 8.29 -14.69 6.58
C CYS A 289 8.28 -14.63 8.12
N SER A 290 9.33 -15.15 8.73
CA SER A 290 9.48 -15.21 10.20
C SER A 290 10.07 -13.94 10.82
N THR A 291 10.49 -12.96 10.00
CA THR A 291 11.09 -11.69 10.43
C THR A 291 10.39 -10.51 9.76
N THR A 292 9.21 -10.16 10.28
CA THR A 292 8.35 -9.16 9.67
C THR A 292 7.79 -8.17 10.68
N THR A 293 7.59 -6.93 10.23
CA THR A 293 7.04 -5.83 11.00
C THR A 293 5.93 -5.15 10.21
N LEU A 294 4.74 -5.16 10.77
CA LEU A 294 3.59 -4.41 10.27
C LEU A 294 3.35 -3.22 11.19
N THR A 295 3.26 -2.02 10.62
CA THR A 295 2.88 -0.79 11.33
C THR A 295 1.66 -0.17 10.65
N ILE A 296 0.59 0.04 11.41
CA ILE A 296 -0.61 0.76 10.98
C ILE A 296 -0.81 1.90 11.99
N GLN A 297 -0.58 3.13 11.55
CA GLN A 297 -0.56 4.28 12.44
C GLN A 297 -1.38 5.45 11.89
N ASN A 298 -2.13 6.13 12.77
CA ASN A 298 -2.91 7.31 12.43
C ASN A 298 -3.94 7.07 11.31
N CYS A 299 -4.42 5.84 11.17
CA CYS A 299 -5.31 5.44 10.09
C CYS A 299 -6.79 5.53 10.50
N LYS A 300 -7.66 5.75 9.52
CA LYS A 300 -9.12 5.79 9.71
C LYS A 300 -9.81 4.72 8.87
N PHE A 301 -10.71 3.98 9.49
CA PHE A 301 -11.52 2.92 8.89
C PHE A 301 -12.99 3.23 9.21
N ILE A 302 -13.77 3.63 8.20
CA ILE A 302 -15.12 4.17 8.40
C ILE A 302 -16.09 3.52 7.41
N ASP A 303 -17.23 3.05 7.90
CA ASP A 303 -18.29 2.46 7.06
C ASP A 303 -17.73 1.35 6.15
N ILE A 304 -17.08 0.36 6.77
CA ILE A 304 -16.50 -0.79 6.06
C ILE A 304 -17.37 -2.01 6.28
N THR A 305 -17.71 -2.70 5.19
CA THR A 305 -18.39 -3.98 5.22
C THR A 305 -17.49 -5.09 4.69
N SER A 306 -17.53 -6.25 5.33
CA SER A 306 -16.81 -7.47 4.91
C SER A 306 -17.70 -8.70 5.07
N ASN A 307 -17.57 -9.64 4.15
CA ASN A 307 -18.20 -10.97 4.20
C ASN A 307 -17.26 -12.03 4.79
N GLY A 308 -16.05 -11.67 5.21
CA GLY A 308 -15.09 -12.58 5.84
C GLY A 308 -14.51 -12.02 7.15
N SER A 309 -13.56 -12.73 7.73
CA SER A 309 -12.92 -12.32 9.00
C SER A 309 -12.19 -10.98 8.87
N GLY A 310 -12.07 -10.25 9.99
CA GLY A 310 -11.34 -8.99 10.04
C GLY A 310 -12.09 -7.89 9.32
N GLY A 311 -13.21 -7.46 9.89
CA GLY A 311 -14.17 -6.56 9.22
C GLY A 311 -13.52 -5.39 8.49
N ALA A 312 -12.53 -4.75 9.12
CA ALA A 312 -11.65 -3.79 8.47
C ALA A 312 -10.31 -4.41 8.04
N ILE A 313 -9.67 -5.17 8.93
CA ILE A 313 -8.29 -5.66 8.76
C ILE A 313 -8.21 -7.16 9.05
N ASP A 314 -7.70 -7.94 8.11
CA ASP A 314 -7.32 -9.35 8.29
C ASP A 314 -5.80 -9.50 8.16
N ILE A 315 -5.17 -10.03 9.19
CA ILE A 315 -3.72 -10.15 9.34
C ILE A 315 -3.35 -11.63 9.48
N GLY A 316 -2.45 -12.11 8.62
CA GLY A 316 -1.85 -13.44 8.68
C GLY A 316 -0.67 -13.54 9.65
N LEU A 317 0.31 -14.38 9.32
CA LEU A 317 1.56 -14.53 10.10
C LEU A 317 2.39 -13.24 10.08
N TRP A 318 2.86 -12.76 11.23
CA TRP A 318 3.82 -11.64 11.31
C TRP A 318 4.66 -11.72 12.58
N SER A 319 5.93 -11.32 12.60
CA SER A 319 6.71 -11.36 13.85
C SER A 319 6.29 -10.27 14.85
N LYS A 320 5.85 -9.13 14.31
CA LYS A 320 5.58 -7.93 15.07
C LYS A 320 4.51 -7.07 14.41
N VAL A 321 3.47 -6.72 15.16
CA VAL A 321 2.35 -5.90 14.68
C VAL A 321 2.15 -4.71 15.62
N TYR A 322 2.12 -3.52 15.04
CA TYR A 322 1.78 -2.25 15.69
C TYR A 322 0.53 -1.66 15.05
N ILE A 323 -0.51 -1.43 15.85
CA ILE A 323 -1.74 -0.72 15.45
C ILE A 323 -1.94 0.42 16.45
N ASP A 324 -1.66 1.65 16.02
CA ASP A 324 -1.56 2.79 16.92
C ASP A 324 -2.29 4.03 16.39
N TYR A 325 -2.95 4.78 17.28
CA TYR A 325 -3.70 6.00 16.94
C TYR A 325 -4.73 5.82 15.80
N CYS A 326 -5.32 4.63 15.64
CA CYS A 326 -6.29 4.35 14.59
C CYS A 326 -7.73 4.53 15.07
N THR A 327 -8.64 4.80 14.12
CA THR A 327 -10.07 4.95 14.38
C THR A 327 -10.88 3.97 13.51
N PHE A 328 -11.76 3.21 14.14
CA PHE A 328 -12.62 2.21 13.51
C PHE A 328 -14.08 2.52 13.83
N ILE A 329 -14.83 3.02 12.85
CA ILE A 329 -16.23 3.46 13.01
C ILE A 329 -17.11 2.72 12.02
N HIS A 330 -18.24 2.20 12.51
CA HIS A 330 -19.26 1.53 11.70
C HIS A 330 -18.72 0.39 10.83
N ILE A 331 -17.86 -0.43 11.41
CA ILE A 331 -17.39 -1.65 10.75
C ILE A 331 -18.47 -2.73 10.89
N LEU A 332 -18.83 -3.38 9.78
CA LEU A 332 -19.86 -4.40 9.71
C LEU A 332 -19.32 -5.69 9.08
N LEU A 333 -19.56 -6.81 9.76
CA LEU A 333 -19.45 -8.13 9.16
C LEU A 333 -20.84 -8.60 8.74
N ASP A 334 -21.02 -8.90 7.45
CA ASP A 334 -22.33 -9.31 6.94
C ASP A 334 -22.57 -10.82 7.08
N GLN A 335 -21.49 -11.62 7.04
CA GLN A 335 -21.59 -13.07 7.18
C GLN A 335 -21.53 -13.51 8.65
N PRO A 336 -22.41 -14.45 9.06
CA PRO A 336 -22.23 -15.16 10.31
C PRO A 336 -21.02 -16.07 10.21
N LEU A 337 -20.47 -16.47 11.35
CA LEU A 337 -19.36 -17.43 11.43
C LEU A 337 -17.95 -16.93 11.08
N CYS A 338 -17.78 -15.62 10.95
CA CYS A 338 -16.46 -14.99 10.82
C CYS A 338 -15.87 -14.60 12.18
N TYR A 339 -14.55 -14.34 12.20
CA TYR A 339 -13.79 -13.91 13.36
C TYR A 339 -13.35 -12.45 13.24
N GLY A 340 -13.19 -11.74 14.36
CA GLY A 340 -12.61 -10.40 14.37
C GLY A 340 -13.50 -9.35 13.69
N GLY A 341 -14.49 -8.84 14.42
CA GLY A 341 -15.47 -7.87 13.92
C GLY A 341 -14.86 -6.59 13.34
N VAL A 342 -13.69 -6.19 13.84
CA VAL A 342 -12.88 -5.11 13.26
C VAL A 342 -11.55 -5.64 12.76
N ILE A 343 -10.81 -6.33 13.63
CA ILE A 343 -9.46 -6.84 13.36
C ILE A 343 -9.44 -8.36 13.60
N SER A 344 -9.03 -9.10 12.59
CA SER A 344 -8.73 -10.53 12.67
C SER A 344 -7.23 -10.72 12.51
N ILE A 345 -6.65 -11.50 13.42
CA ILE A 345 -5.24 -11.84 13.42
C ILE A 345 -5.14 -13.36 13.51
N ILE A 346 -4.88 -14.03 12.39
CA ILE A 346 -4.79 -15.48 12.30
C ILE A 346 -3.40 -15.85 11.80
N GLY A 347 -2.56 -16.27 12.73
CA GLY A 347 -1.17 -16.56 12.50
C GLY A 347 -0.34 -16.36 13.76
N ASP A 348 0.86 -16.91 13.77
CA ASP A 348 1.80 -16.76 14.87
C ASP A 348 2.36 -15.33 14.87
N ILE A 349 1.99 -14.57 15.89
CA ILE A 349 2.48 -13.20 16.08
C ILE A 349 3.11 -13.07 17.46
N PRO A 350 4.43 -13.25 17.63
CA PRO A 350 5.04 -13.16 18.96
C PRO A 350 4.85 -11.80 19.66
N ASN A 351 4.69 -10.71 18.92
CA ASN A 351 4.58 -9.37 19.52
C ASN A 351 3.44 -8.57 18.90
N LEU A 352 2.37 -8.37 19.66
CA LEU A 352 1.19 -7.59 19.25
C LEU A 352 1.03 -6.35 20.14
N TYR A 353 1.01 -5.17 19.52
CA TYR A 353 0.80 -3.90 20.20
C TYR A 353 -0.38 -3.15 19.57
N ILE A 354 -1.44 -2.94 20.34
CA ILE A 354 -2.66 -2.21 19.92
C ILE A 354 -2.84 -1.04 20.88
N ARG A 355 -2.54 0.18 20.44
CA ARG A 355 -2.47 1.36 21.32
C ARG A 355 -3.26 2.57 20.83
N HIS A 356 -3.78 3.38 21.75
CA HIS A 356 -4.40 4.68 21.45
C HIS A 356 -5.50 4.63 20.36
N ASN A 357 -6.17 3.49 20.20
CA ASN A 357 -7.18 3.32 19.16
C ASN A 357 -8.59 3.58 19.68
N TYR A 358 -9.50 3.91 18.76
CA TYR A 358 -10.92 4.07 19.01
C TYR A 358 -11.72 3.05 18.20
N PHE A 359 -12.49 2.20 18.87
CA PHE A 359 -13.32 1.16 18.27
C PHE A 359 -14.80 1.41 18.57
N ASP A 360 -15.58 1.64 17.51
CA ASP A 360 -17.05 1.81 17.55
C ASP A 360 -17.67 1.09 16.34
N PRO A 361 -17.58 -0.25 16.28
CA PRO A 361 -18.12 -1.03 15.18
C PRO A 361 -19.64 -1.06 15.21
N LYS A 362 -20.25 -1.23 14.04
CA LYS A 362 -21.70 -1.38 13.96
C LYS A 362 -22.06 -2.85 14.18
N ASN A 363 -22.35 -3.20 15.43
CA ASN A 363 -22.91 -4.49 15.88
C ASN A 363 -22.51 -5.69 14.97
N PRO A 364 -21.22 -6.08 14.99
CA PRO A 364 -20.68 -7.06 14.05
C PRO A 364 -21.39 -8.41 14.20
N ARG A 365 -21.77 -9.06 13.10
CA ARG A 365 -22.44 -10.38 13.13
C ARG A 365 -21.46 -11.56 13.27
N ASN A 366 -20.33 -11.38 13.95
CA ASN A 366 -19.34 -12.45 14.16
C ASN A 366 -19.67 -13.39 15.32
N ILE A 367 -18.98 -14.54 15.36
CA ILE A 367 -19.00 -15.48 16.51
C ILE A 367 -18.11 -14.95 17.64
N ASP A 368 -16.88 -14.55 17.30
CA ASP A 368 -15.84 -14.24 18.29
C ASP A 368 -15.05 -12.97 17.93
N GLY A 369 -14.75 -12.19 18.96
CA GLY A 369 -13.90 -10.99 18.91
C GLY A 369 -14.53 -9.82 18.16
N GLY A 370 -15.60 -9.22 18.68
CA GLY A 370 -16.32 -8.11 18.04
C GLY A 370 -15.45 -6.92 17.66
N ALA A 371 -14.43 -6.58 18.46
CA ALA A 371 -13.35 -5.70 18.02
C ALA A 371 -12.14 -6.49 17.50
N ILE A 372 -11.53 -7.29 18.38
CA ILE A 372 -10.23 -7.93 18.11
C ILE A 372 -10.37 -9.43 18.28
N TYR A 373 -9.86 -10.18 17.32
CA TYR A 373 -9.69 -11.62 17.41
C TYR A 373 -8.24 -12.00 17.08
N THR A 374 -7.61 -12.81 17.94
CA THR A 374 -6.29 -13.39 17.67
C THR A 374 -6.31 -14.91 17.79
N GLN A 375 -5.64 -15.59 16.86
CA GLN A 375 -5.46 -17.04 16.86
C GLN A 375 -4.11 -17.41 16.26
N ASN A 376 -3.26 -18.07 17.05
CA ASN A 376 -2.05 -18.70 16.54
C ASN A 376 -2.39 -19.97 15.77
N THR A 377 -1.68 -20.20 14.67
CA THR A 377 -1.90 -21.33 13.76
C THR A 377 -1.00 -22.51 14.07
N THR A 378 0.18 -22.27 14.65
CA THR A 378 1.04 -23.37 15.08
C THR A 378 0.74 -23.76 16.52
N SER A 379 1.07 -25.01 16.84
CA SER A 379 1.04 -25.53 18.21
C SER A 379 2.09 -24.89 19.12
N ASN A 380 2.90 -23.96 18.62
CA ASN A 380 3.98 -23.32 19.37
C ASN A 380 3.47 -22.04 20.02
N TYR A 381 2.64 -22.22 21.04
CA TYR A 381 1.87 -21.16 21.69
C TYR A 381 2.71 -20.22 22.59
N ASP A 382 3.97 -20.58 22.85
CA ASP A 382 4.78 -20.05 23.95
C ASP A 382 5.33 -18.63 23.75
N SER A 383 4.93 -17.90 22.71
CA SER A 383 5.60 -16.65 22.34
C SER A 383 4.73 -15.44 22.07
N LEU A 384 3.39 -15.56 21.93
CA LEU A 384 2.56 -14.36 21.75
C LEU A 384 2.55 -13.55 23.06
N THR A 385 2.97 -12.30 22.95
CA THR A 385 2.82 -11.25 23.93
C THR A 385 1.92 -10.16 23.35
N ALA A 386 0.81 -9.88 24.03
CA ALA A 386 -0.16 -8.88 23.61
C ALA A 386 -0.15 -7.69 24.60
N SER A 387 0.06 -6.48 24.09
CA SER A 387 -0.02 -5.23 24.84
C SER A 387 -1.10 -4.36 24.21
N ILE A 388 -2.19 -4.16 24.95
CA ILE A 388 -3.38 -3.42 24.54
C ILE A 388 -3.49 -2.20 25.46
N GLU A 389 -3.19 -1.01 24.96
CA GLU A 389 -2.97 0.16 25.82
C GLU A 389 -3.75 1.39 25.36
N ASN A 390 -4.38 2.11 26.28
CA ASN A 390 -5.04 3.39 26.03
C ASN A 390 -6.07 3.37 24.89
N ASN A 391 -6.75 2.24 24.67
CA ASN A 391 -7.79 2.14 23.66
C ASN A 391 -9.17 2.44 24.24
N THR A 392 -10.10 2.89 23.39
CA THR A 392 -11.52 3.03 23.71
C THR A 392 -12.33 2.04 22.90
N PHE A 393 -13.14 1.22 23.56
CA PHE A 393 -14.04 0.23 22.97
C PHE A 393 -15.49 0.60 23.31
N ILE A 394 -16.29 0.92 22.28
CA ILE A 394 -17.70 1.28 22.42
C ILE A 394 -18.56 0.22 21.74
N ASN A 395 -19.41 -0.44 22.52
CA ASN A 395 -20.37 -1.44 22.01
C ASN A 395 -19.76 -2.46 21.03
N THR A 396 -18.57 -2.93 21.33
CA THR A 396 -17.78 -3.82 20.46
C THR A 396 -18.16 -5.30 20.60
N CYS A 397 -19.36 -5.62 21.11
CA CYS A 397 -19.78 -7.01 21.30
C CYS A 397 -20.04 -7.70 19.96
N GLY A 398 -19.70 -8.98 19.85
CA GLY A 398 -20.12 -9.81 18.72
C GLY A 398 -21.62 -10.09 18.76
N GLY A 399 -22.23 -10.24 17.58
CA GLY A 399 -23.67 -10.46 17.42
C GLY A 399 -24.10 -11.93 17.59
N TYR A 400 -23.20 -12.88 17.34
CA TYR A 400 -23.42 -14.32 17.43
C TYR A 400 -22.36 -14.99 18.32
N GLY A 401 -22.54 -16.27 18.64
CA GLY A 401 -21.53 -17.06 19.37
C GLY A 401 -21.28 -16.58 20.79
N ASN A 402 -19.99 -16.50 21.17
CA ASN A 402 -19.58 -16.10 22.52
C ASN A 402 -19.74 -14.58 22.76
N LYS A 403 -20.09 -13.81 21.71
CA LYS A 403 -20.36 -12.36 21.72
C LYS A 403 -19.26 -11.48 22.32
N THR A 404 -18.05 -12.00 22.53
CA THR A 404 -16.95 -11.28 23.17
C THR A 404 -16.53 -10.03 22.39
N SER A 405 -16.04 -9.00 23.10
CA SER A 405 -15.42 -7.83 22.46
C SER A 405 -14.01 -8.15 21.97
N ILE A 406 -13.26 -8.88 22.79
CA ILE A 406 -11.87 -9.20 22.51
C ILE A 406 -11.67 -10.70 22.74
N TYR A 407 -11.20 -11.39 21.72
CA TYR A 407 -10.74 -12.77 21.82
C TYR A 407 -9.23 -12.78 21.60
N ILE A 408 -8.47 -13.23 22.59
CA ILE A 408 -7.01 -13.29 22.50
C ILE A 408 -6.51 -14.67 22.88
N ARG A 409 -5.81 -15.29 21.93
CA ARG A 409 -5.01 -16.49 22.18
C ARG A 409 -3.55 -16.12 22.40
N SER A 410 -3.13 -15.88 23.65
CA SER A 410 -1.79 -15.34 24.00
C SER A 410 -1.15 -16.04 25.21
N TYR A 411 0.19 -16.04 25.27
CA TYR A 411 0.93 -16.47 26.46
C TYR A 411 0.89 -15.39 27.56
N THR A 412 1.04 -14.12 27.20
CA THR A 412 0.83 -13.00 28.13
C THR A 412 -0.02 -11.91 27.50
N ALA A 413 -0.90 -11.30 28.28
CA ALA A 413 -1.72 -10.18 27.80
C ALA A 413 -1.79 -9.07 28.85
N THR A 414 -1.40 -7.86 28.46
CA THR A 414 -1.48 -6.68 29.32
C THR A 414 -2.46 -5.67 28.73
N PHE A 415 -3.35 -5.18 29.58
CA PHE A 415 -4.35 -4.16 29.28
C PHE A 415 -4.08 -2.96 30.18
N THR A 416 -3.60 -1.86 29.61
CA THR A 416 -3.28 -0.65 30.39
C THR A 416 -4.09 0.54 29.92
N GLY A 417 -4.82 1.24 30.79
CA GLY A 417 -5.48 2.49 30.44
C GLY A 417 -6.64 2.37 29.43
N ASN A 418 -7.17 1.16 29.20
CA ASN A 418 -8.26 0.97 28.25
C ASN A 418 -9.61 1.37 28.83
N THR A 419 -10.51 1.89 28.00
CA THR A 419 -11.89 2.19 28.36
C THR A 419 -12.85 1.30 27.57
N PHE A 420 -13.70 0.56 28.28
CA PHE A 420 -14.77 -0.26 27.72
C PHE A 420 -16.11 0.37 28.12
N MET A 421 -16.93 0.76 27.16
CA MET A 421 -18.19 1.45 27.44
C MET A 421 -19.37 1.00 26.58
N ASP A 422 -20.55 1.06 27.18
CA ASP A 422 -21.85 0.88 26.52
C ASP A 422 -21.98 -0.50 25.81
N HIS A 423 -21.37 -1.53 26.40
CA HIS A 423 -21.54 -2.92 25.95
C HIS A 423 -22.87 -3.50 26.43
N THR A 424 -23.96 -3.10 25.77
CA THR A 424 -25.32 -3.43 26.22
C THR A 424 -25.96 -4.65 25.53
N THR A 425 -25.36 -5.14 24.43
CA THR A 425 -25.96 -6.13 23.52
C THR A 425 -25.64 -7.60 23.83
N TYR A 426 -24.86 -7.85 24.87
CA TYR A 426 -24.53 -9.20 25.33
C TYR A 426 -25.76 -10.00 25.74
N SER A 427 -25.75 -11.30 25.44
CA SER A 427 -26.62 -12.25 26.15
C SER A 427 -26.07 -12.47 27.56
N THR A 428 -26.93 -12.96 28.44
CA THR A 428 -26.60 -13.27 29.85
C THR A 428 -25.47 -14.30 30.01
N ASP A 429 -24.97 -14.91 28.94
CA ASP A 429 -23.94 -15.96 28.96
C ASP A 429 -22.60 -15.59 28.32
N SER A 430 -22.37 -14.29 28.07
CA SER A 430 -21.18 -13.84 27.32
C SER A 430 -20.23 -12.99 28.14
N SER A 431 -18.94 -13.14 27.86
CA SER A 431 -17.82 -12.48 28.53
C SER A 431 -17.33 -11.30 27.70
N LEU A 432 -16.90 -10.22 28.35
CA LEU A 432 -16.35 -9.05 27.63
C LEU A 432 -15.07 -9.42 26.87
N ILE A 433 -14.21 -10.21 27.52
CA ILE A 433 -12.92 -10.65 26.98
C ILE A 433 -12.79 -12.16 27.16
N ILE A 434 -12.28 -12.84 26.13
CA ILE A 434 -11.95 -14.26 26.19
C ILE A 434 -10.45 -14.41 26.00
N PHE A 435 -9.85 -15.16 26.92
CA PHE A 435 -8.47 -15.56 26.88
C PHE A 435 -8.38 -17.05 26.62
N GLU A 436 -7.61 -17.42 25.61
CA GLU A 436 -7.22 -18.79 25.37
C GLU A 436 -5.72 -18.87 25.56
N ALA A 437 -5.30 -19.39 26.71
CA ALA A 437 -3.90 -19.40 27.12
C ALA A 437 -3.40 -20.84 27.22
N TYR A 438 -2.28 -21.11 26.54
CA TYR A 438 -1.55 -22.35 26.67
C TYR A 438 -0.27 -22.06 27.47
N GLY A 439 -0.30 -22.37 28.76
CA GLY A 439 0.84 -22.23 29.67
C GLY A 439 0.55 -21.35 30.88
N ALA A 440 1.58 -21.16 31.72
CA ALA A 440 1.58 -20.19 32.80
C ALA A 440 1.43 -18.78 32.22
N SER A 441 0.20 -18.30 32.12
CA SER A 441 -0.11 -17.00 31.55
C SER A 441 -0.32 -15.96 32.64
N SER A 442 0.27 -14.78 32.43
CA SER A 442 -0.03 -13.60 33.23
C SER A 442 -0.93 -12.68 32.42
N ILE A 443 -2.11 -12.43 32.97
CA ILE A 443 -3.08 -11.50 32.40
C ILE A 443 -3.22 -10.33 33.36
N ARG A 444 -2.93 -9.13 32.88
CA ARG A 444 -2.90 -7.93 33.71
C ARG A 444 -3.80 -6.85 33.15
N PHE A 445 -4.67 -6.32 34.00
CA PHE A 445 -5.41 -5.10 33.76
C PHE A 445 -4.90 -4.02 34.70
N GLN A 446 -4.47 -2.90 34.16
CA GLN A 446 -3.97 -1.76 34.90
C GLN A 446 -4.69 -0.49 34.45
N SER A 447 -5.25 0.27 35.38
CA SER A 447 -5.88 1.55 35.11
C SER A 447 -6.97 1.51 34.03
N CYS A 448 -7.67 0.37 33.89
CA CYS A 448 -8.76 0.22 32.91
C CYS A 448 -10.09 0.74 33.48
N VAL A 449 -10.94 1.27 32.60
CA VAL A 449 -12.28 1.77 32.94
C VAL A 449 -13.32 0.88 32.26
N PHE A 450 -14.27 0.41 33.06
CA PHE A 450 -15.37 -0.44 32.63
C PHE A 450 -16.69 0.26 32.99
N GLN A 451 -17.43 0.70 31.97
CA GLN A 451 -18.60 1.55 32.15
C GLN A 451 -19.83 0.99 31.44
N LYS A 452 -20.94 0.82 32.19
CA LYS A 452 -22.23 0.35 31.65
C LYS A 452 -22.10 -0.97 30.87
N LEU A 453 -21.46 -1.94 31.50
CA LEU A 453 -21.35 -3.28 30.93
C LEU A 453 -22.56 -4.12 31.35
N ASN A 454 -23.13 -4.80 30.38
CA ASN A 454 -24.10 -5.87 30.59
C ASN A 454 -23.41 -7.16 30.19
N SER A 455 -22.70 -7.87 31.05
CA SER A 455 -21.95 -9.08 30.67
C SER A 455 -21.88 -10.04 31.84
N LYS A 456 -21.87 -11.34 31.58
CA LYS A 456 -21.77 -12.37 32.63
C LYS A 456 -20.44 -12.30 33.37
N SER A 457 -19.36 -12.02 32.65
CA SER A 457 -18.04 -11.94 33.22
C SER A 457 -17.18 -10.92 32.49
N LEU A 458 -16.27 -10.30 33.23
CA LEU A 458 -15.26 -9.43 32.63
C LEU A 458 -14.35 -10.23 31.69
N ALA A 459 -13.93 -11.41 32.14
CA ALA A 459 -13.04 -12.29 31.42
C ALA A 459 -13.49 -13.74 31.55
N SER A 460 -13.27 -14.53 30.51
CA SER A 460 -13.35 -15.99 30.55
C SER A 460 -12.08 -16.61 30.00
N PHE A 461 -11.75 -17.78 30.50
CA PHE A 461 -10.56 -18.54 30.13
C PHE A 461 -10.99 -19.84 29.46
N VAL A 462 -10.45 -20.12 28.28
CA VAL A 462 -10.74 -21.31 27.48
C VAL A 462 -9.50 -22.20 27.45
N ASP A 463 -9.70 -23.50 27.72
CA ASP A 463 -8.69 -24.57 27.65
C ASP A 463 -7.40 -24.34 28.46
N PRO A 464 -7.48 -24.14 29.80
CA PRO A 464 -6.28 -24.17 30.61
C PRO A 464 -5.80 -25.62 30.70
N GLN A 465 -4.93 -26.06 29.78
CA GLN A 465 -4.17 -27.30 29.96
C GLN A 465 -3.17 -27.21 31.13
N TYR A 466 -3.14 -26.08 31.84
CA TYR A 466 -2.23 -25.76 32.92
C TYR A 466 -2.99 -25.23 34.14
N ASP A 467 -2.49 -25.56 35.33
CA ASP A 467 -3.26 -25.47 36.57
C ASP A 467 -3.44 -24.03 37.11
N GLU A 468 -2.68 -23.04 36.63
CA GLU A 468 -2.71 -21.67 37.18
C GLU A 468 -2.65 -20.58 36.10
N ILE A 469 -3.65 -19.69 36.11
CA ILE A 469 -3.67 -18.43 35.36
C ILE A 469 -3.69 -17.29 36.37
N ASP A 470 -2.69 -16.42 36.31
CA ASP A 470 -2.63 -15.25 37.17
C ASP A 470 -3.39 -14.08 36.53
N LEU A 471 -4.49 -13.67 37.18
CA LEU A 471 -5.23 -12.46 36.82
C LEU A 471 -4.92 -11.31 37.79
N TYR A 472 -4.27 -10.26 37.29
CA TYR A 472 -3.97 -9.05 38.05
C TYR A 472 -4.92 -7.92 37.66
N LEU A 473 -5.64 -7.37 38.64
CA LEU A 473 -6.44 -6.15 38.47
C LEU A 473 -5.84 -5.05 39.34
N GLN A 474 -5.32 -3.99 38.72
CA GLN A 474 -4.69 -2.86 39.39
C GLN A 474 -5.33 -1.55 38.95
N ASP A 475 -5.74 -0.70 39.90
CA ASP A 475 -6.27 0.65 39.65
C ASP A 475 -7.43 0.71 38.64
N CYS A 476 -8.20 -0.38 38.50
CA CYS A 476 -9.32 -0.46 37.55
C CYS A 476 -10.60 0.15 38.14
N ILE A 477 -11.37 0.85 37.30
CA ILE A 477 -12.61 1.51 37.68
C ILE A 477 -13.79 0.79 37.05
N PHE A 478 -14.78 0.40 37.86
CA PHE A 478 -16.01 -0.23 37.42
C PHE A 478 -17.20 0.67 37.74
N THR A 479 -17.97 1.08 36.73
CA THR A 479 -19.16 1.93 36.92
C THR A 479 -20.38 1.33 36.20
N ARG A 480 -21.50 1.21 36.91
CA ARG A 480 -22.78 0.66 36.39
C ARG A 480 -22.60 -0.73 35.77
N LEU A 481 -22.09 -1.64 36.60
CA LEU A 481 -21.81 -3.02 36.21
C LEU A 481 -23.04 -3.89 36.51
N TYR A 482 -23.61 -4.52 35.48
CA TYR A 482 -24.63 -5.56 35.64
C TYR A 482 -23.97 -6.90 35.31
N ILE A 483 -23.31 -7.50 36.30
CA ILE A 483 -22.79 -8.87 36.24
C ILE A 483 -23.84 -9.78 36.86
N TYR A 484 -24.28 -10.79 36.09
CA TYR A 484 -25.31 -11.77 36.48
C TYR A 484 -24.72 -13.09 36.94
#